data_AF-A0A9X0DBZ7-F1
#
_entry.id   AF-A0A9X0DBZ7-F1
#
_cell.length_a   1.000
_cell.length_b   1.000
_cell.length_c   1.000
_cell.angle_alpha   90.00
_cell.angle_beta   90.00
_cell.angle_gamma   90.00
#
_symmetry.space_group_name_H-M   'P 1'
#
loop_
_entity.id
_entity.type
_entity.pdbx_description
1 polymer ?
#
loop_
_entity_poly.entity_id
_entity_poly.type
_entity_poly.pdbx_seq_one_letter_code
_entity_poly.pdbx_strand_id
1 'polypeptide(L)'
;MIKALDILAVDPAYQRRGAGRLLVKWGIAIADELGYVAIVEASDAGRSLYESEGFEYVEHCKTNIPEKWAGRKGEGFLWMVRPAKKLT
;
A
#
# COMPACT_ATOMS: atom_id res chain seq x y z
N MET A 1 0.90 10.75 16.53
CA MET A 1 1.79 11.14 15.41
C MET A 1 1.60 10.10 14.31
N ILE A 2 1.18 10.49 13.11
CA ILE A 2 1.09 9.58 11.96
C ILE A 2 2.48 9.54 11.30
N LYS A 3 3.06 8.36 11.15
CA LYS A 3 4.30 8.15 10.39
C LYS A 3 3.89 7.53 9.04
N ALA A 4 4.13 8.26 7.95
CA ALA A 4 3.70 7.85 6.62
C ALA A 4 4.91 7.54 5.72
N LEU A 5 4.82 6.43 4.98
CA LEU A 5 5.62 6.20 3.78
C LEU A 5 4.78 6.68 2.60
N ASP A 6 5.18 7.80 1.98
CA ASP A 6 4.36 8.46 0.96
C ASP A 6 4.40 7.72 -0.39
N ILE A 7 5.57 7.23 -0.80
CA ILE A 7 5.75 6.54 -2.09
C ILE A 7 6.73 5.37 -1.92
N LEU A 8 6.34 4.21 -2.45
CA LEU A 8 7.21 3.05 -2.64
C LEU A 8 7.20 2.66 -4.12
N ALA A 9 8.36 2.71 -4.75
CA ALA A 9 8.55 2.30 -6.13
C ALA A 9 9.83 1.49 -6.28
N VAL A 10 9.83 0.58 -7.26
CA VAL A 10 11.02 -0.14 -7.72
C VAL A 10 11.11 0.07 -9.21
N ASP A 11 12.29 0.45 -9.69
CA ASP A 11 12.58 0.59 -11.11
C ASP A 11 12.13 -0.66 -11.88
N PRO A 12 11.37 -0.53 -12.99
CA PRO A 12 10.84 -1.66 -13.75
C PRO A 12 11.88 -2.72 -14.11
N ALA A 13 13.11 -2.33 -14.44
CA ALA A 13 14.19 -3.27 -14.79
C ALA A 13 14.61 -4.18 -13.62
N TYR A 14 14.31 -3.76 -12.39
CA TYR A 14 14.68 -4.44 -11.14
C TYR A 14 13.48 -5.00 -10.37
N GLN A 15 12.27 -4.90 -10.91
CA GLN A 15 11.06 -5.49 -10.31
C GLN A 15 11.12 -7.02 -10.28
N ARG A 16 10.27 -7.64 -9.46
CA ARG A 16 10.15 -9.11 -9.28
C ARG A 16 11.40 -9.81 -8.76
N ARG A 17 12.36 -9.05 -8.21
CA ARG A 17 13.58 -9.56 -7.55
C ARG A 17 13.56 -9.42 -6.01
N GLY A 18 12.43 -9.00 -5.44
CA GLY A 18 12.23 -8.91 -3.99
C GLY A 18 12.50 -7.53 -3.36
N ALA A 19 13.03 -6.56 -4.10
CA ALA A 19 13.32 -5.21 -3.56
C ALA A 19 12.11 -4.55 -2.88
N GLY A 20 10.94 -4.57 -3.52
CA GLY A 20 9.72 -4.01 -2.93
C GLY A 20 9.29 -4.71 -1.64
N ARG A 21 9.45 -6.04 -1.57
CA ARG A 21 9.18 -6.82 -0.36
C ARG A 21 10.14 -6.47 0.78
N LEU A 22 11.42 -6.28 0.50
CA LEU A 22 12.38 -5.86 1.51
C LEU A 22 12.01 -4.50 2.12
N LEU A 23 11.61 -3.54 1.28
CA LEU A 23 11.16 -2.22 1.73
C LEU A 23 9.88 -2.31 2.59
N VAL A 24 8.88 -3.07 2.15
CA VAL A 24 7.64 -3.27 2.93
C VAL A 24 7.95 -3.93 4.27
N LYS A 25 8.77 -4.99 4.29
CA LYS A 25 9.16 -5.70 5.52
C LYS A 25 9.85 -4.79 6.53
N TRP A 26 10.77 -3.94 6.06
CA TRP A 26 11.43 -2.97 6.92
C TRP A 26 10.42 -2.00 7.56
N GLY A 27 9.48 -1.47 6.77
CA GLY A 27 8.46 -0.54 7.28
C GLY A 27 7.49 -1.17 8.27
N ILE A 28 6.97 -2.37 7.97
CA ILE A 28 6.03 -3.06 8.87
C ILE A 28 6.72 -3.58 10.14
N ALA A 29 8.02 -3.87 10.11
CA ALA A 29 8.76 -4.22 11.33
C ALA A 29 8.77 -3.04 12.32
N ILE A 30 8.99 -1.81 11.83
CA ILE A 30 8.89 -0.60 12.65
C ILE A 30 7.45 -0.41 13.16
N ALA A 31 6.45 -0.65 12.32
CA ALA A 31 5.04 -0.57 12.74
C ALA A 31 4.73 -1.60 13.84
N ASP A 32 5.24 -2.82 13.71
CA ASP A 32 5.09 -3.89 14.71
C ASP A 32 5.76 -3.51 16.04
N GLU A 33 6.99 -2.98 16.01
CA GLU A 33 7.72 -2.49 17.20
C GLU A 33 6.97 -1.39 17.95
N LEU A 34 6.27 -0.51 17.21
CA LEU A 34 5.51 0.60 17.78
C LEU A 34 4.06 0.21 18.13
N GLY A 35 3.63 -1.02 17.79
CA GLY A 35 2.25 -1.47 17.98
C GLY A 35 1.25 -0.69 17.11
N TYR A 36 1.66 -0.26 15.92
CA TYR A 36 0.86 0.55 15.01
C TYR A 36 0.16 -0.29 13.94
N VAL A 37 -1.03 0.18 13.55
CA VAL A 37 -1.70 -0.26 12.32
C VAL A 37 -0.93 0.32 11.13
N ALA A 38 -0.70 -0.49 10.11
CA ALA A 38 -0.14 -0.03 8.84
C ALA A 38 -1.23 0.08 7.77
N ILE A 39 -1.14 1.10 6.93
CA ILE A 39 -2.07 1.34 5.82
C ILE A 39 -1.29 1.55 4.52
N VAL A 40 -1.88 1.19 3.39
CA VAL A 40 -1.35 1.53 2.06
C VAL A 40 -2.48 1.89 1.10
N GLU A 41 -2.20 2.87 0.24
CA GLU A 41 -2.95 3.16 -0.97
C GLU A 41 -2.29 2.39 -2.13
N ALA A 42 -2.70 1.14 -2.31
CA ALA A 42 -2.05 0.23 -3.23
C ALA A 42 -2.53 0.40 -4.68
N SER A 43 -1.61 0.31 -5.63
CA SER A 43 -1.97 0.02 -7.02
C SER A 43 -2.41 -1.42 -7.19
N ASP A 44 -3.17 -1.71 -8.25
CA ASP A 44 -3.56 -3.09 -8.61
C ASP A 44 -2.33 -4.01 -8.75
N ALA A 45 -1.24 -3.50 -9.33
CA ALA A 45 0.01 -4.25 -9.49
C ALA A 45 0.70 -4.54 -8.15
N GLY A 46 0.57 -3.64 -7.16
CA GLY A 46 1.16 -3.77 -5.83
C GLY A 46 0.35 -4.68 -4.89
N ARG A 47 -0.94 -4.88 -5.14
CA ARG A 47 -1.86 -5.62 -4.25
C ARG A 47 -1.30 -6.94 -3.72
N SER A 48 -0.86 -7.81 -4.63
CA SER A 48 -0.37 -9.15 -4.27
C SER A 48 0.85 -9.12 -3.33
N LEU A 49 1.69 -8.08 -3.44
CA LEU A 49 2.81 -7.90 -2.52
C LEU A 49 2.30 -7.57 -1.12
N TYR A 50 1.38 -6.62 -0.99
CA TYR A 50 0.86 -6.20 0.30
C TYR A 50 0.05 -7.32 0.98
N GLU A 51 -0.81 -8.03 0.25
CA GLU A 51 -1.54 -9.20 0.77
C GLU A 51 -0.58 -10.26 1.34
N SER A 52 0.54 -10.52 0.65
CA SER A 52 1.54 -11.49 1.12
C SER A 52 2.26 -11.10 2.41
N GLU A 53 2.21 -9.82 2.81
CA GLU A 53 2.83 -9.31 4.04
C GLU A 53 1.79 -9.01 5.14
N GLY A 54 0.54 -9.46 4.94
CA GLY A 54 -0.54 -9.42 5.94
C GLY A 54 -1.44 -8.19 5.86
N PHE A 55 -1.41 -7.44 4.77
CA PHE A 55 -2.40 -6.39 4.51
C PHE A 55 -3.69 -7.01 3.98
N GLU A 56 -4.82 -6.49 4.44
CA GLU A 56 -6.15 -6.88 4.04
C GLU A 56 -6.78 -5.78 3.19
N TYR A 57 -7.49 -6.17 2.13
CA TYR A 57 -8.25 -5.24 1.30
C TYR A 57 -9.45 -4.68 2.07
N VAL A 58 -9.64 -3.36 2.01
CA VAL A 58 -10.81 -2.68 2.60
C VAL A 58 -11.71 -2.11 1.51
N GLU A 59 -11.17 -1.27 0.62
CA GLU A 59 -11.97 -0.56 -0.38
C GLU A 59 -11.16 -0.24 -1.64
N HIS A 60 -11.83 -0.12 -2.79
CA HIS A 60 -11.27 0.47 -3.99
C HIS A 60 -11.77 1.92 -4.09
N CYS A 61 -10.94 2.84 -3.62
CA CYS A 61 -11.22 4.27 -3.66
C CYS A 61 -11.05 4.77 -5.10
N LYS A 62 -12.16 5.23 -5.69
CA LYS A 62 -12.18 5.74 -7.08
C LYS A 62 -12.39 7.24 -7.06
N THR A 63 -11.68 7.93 -7.95
CA THR A 63 -11.94 9.35 -8.18
C THR A 63 -13.30 9.51 -8.85
N ASN A 64 -14.16 10.32 -8.25
CA ASN A 64 -15.37 10.79 -8.91
C ASN A 64 -14.97 11.84 -9.97
N ILE A 65 -15.12 11.51 -11.25
CA ILE A 65 -14.78 12.41 -12.35
C ILE A 65 -16.03 13.21 -12.73
N PRO A 66 -16.05 14.54 -12.53
CA PRO A 66 -17.16 15.36 -13.00
C PRO A 66 -17.35 15.24 -14.51
N GLU A 67 -18.58 15.36 -15.00
CA GLU A 67 -18.92 15.14 -16.42
C GLU A 67 -18.11 15.99 -17.40
N LYS A 68 -17.78 17.24 -17.02
CA LYS A 68 -16.89 18.12 -17.80
C LYS A 68 -15.49 17.53 -18.08
N TRP A 69 -15.10 16.49 -17.36
CA TRP A 69 -13.83 15.77 -17.49
C TRP A 69 -14.01 14.30 -17.89
N ALA A 70 -15.16 13.89 -18.41
CA ALA A 70 -15.47 12.50 -18.73
C ALA A 70 -14.47 11.80 -19.69
N GLY A 71 -13.74 12.57 -20.50
CA GLY A 71 -12.67 12.05 -21.37
C GLY A 71 -11.35 11.73 -20.67
N ARG A 72 -11.21 12.04 -19.37
CA ARG A 72 -10.01 11.72 -18.59
C ARG A 72 -10.15 10.33 -17.97
N LYS A 73 -9.05 9.57 -17.97
CA LYS A 73 -8.99 8.33 -17.21
C LYS A 73 -9.02 8.66 -15.73
N GLY A 74 -9.96 8.08 -15.00
CA GLY A 74 -9.99 8.16 -13.55
C GLY A 74 -8.80 7.43 -12.95
N GLU A 75 -8.37 7.91 -11.80
CA GLU A 75 -7.41 7.21 -10.96
C GLU A 75 -8.10 6.68 -9.71
N GLY A 76 -7.54 5.62 -9.17
CA GLY A 76 -8.01 4.99 -7.95
C GLY A 76 -6.91 4.15 -7.35
N PHE A 77 -7.09 3.82 -6.09
CA PHE A 77 -6.19 2.96 -5.33
C PHE A 77 -7.01 1.99 -4.49
N LEU A 78 -6.37 0.91 -4.09
CA LEU A 78 -6.90 -0.05 -3.15
C LEU A 78 -6.46 0.39 -1.75
N TRP A 79 -7.41 0.78 -0.92
CA TRP A 79 -7.17 1.00 0.49
C TRP A 79 -6.99 -0.36 1.18
N MET A 80 -5.80 -0.58 1.73
CA MET A 80 -5.47 -1.82 2.42
C MET A 80 -4.91 -1.53 3.81
N VAL A 81 -5.24 -2.38 4.77
CA VAL A 81 -4.90 -2.20 6.17
C VAL A 81 -4.26 -3.47 6.70
N ARG A 82 -3.18 -3.34 7.45
CA ARG A 82 -2.57 -4.42 8.23
C ARG A 82 -2.75 -4.10 9.72
N PRO A 83 -3.49 -4.93 10.48
CA PRO A 83 -3.66 -4.76 11.91
C PRO A 83 -2.32 -4.68 12.66
N ALA A 84 -2.30 -3.93 13.76
CA ALA A 84 -1.14 -3.90 14.65
C ALA A 84 -0.90 -5.30 15.24
N LYS A 85 0.32 -5.82 15.09
CA LYS A 85 0.70 -7.02 15.82
C LYS A 85 0.97 -6.64 17.26
N LYS A 86 0.30 -7.31 18.20
CA LYS A 86 0.73 -7.30 19.59
C LYS A 86 1.99 -8.15 19.67
N LEU A 87 3.13 -7.54 19.96
CA LEU A 87 4.30 -8.27 20.42
C LEU A 87 3.92 -8.91 21.77
N THR A 88 3.75 -10.22 21.78
CA THR A 88 3.56 -11.03 22.99
C THR A 88 4.86 -11.19 23.75
#